data_AF-A0A1D7UTQ6-F1
#
_entry.id   AF-A0A1D7UTQ6-F1
#
_cell.length_a   1.000
_cell.length_b   1.000
_cell.length_c   1.000
_cell.angle_alpha   90.00
_cell.angle_beta   90.00
_cell.angle_gamma   90.00
#
_symmetry.space_group_name_H-M   'P 1'
#
loop_
_entity.id
_entity.type
_entity.pdbx_description
1 polymer ?
#
loop_
_entity_poly.entity_id
_entity_poly.type
_entity_poly.pdbx_seq_one_letter_code
_entity_poly.pdbx_strand_id
1 'polypeptide(L)'
;MSTLPKKIKYGCLWGMLTPFVTLFVSIGITIFLLKDDYGKAVSVGDWMILAGKHILLFGGILVAVILSLLIGIWFSIKDSKPIETLRIFWPVLIILIYWIAPNLLPGPVDDSIVTLGVGIYQIYRYFTERKKEESASNVSS
;
A
#
# COMPACT_ATOMS: atom_id res chain seq x y z
N MET A 1 12.02 34.58 7.01
CA MET A 1 10.85 34.04 6.28
C MET A 1 10.84 32.53 6.51
N SER A 2 10.07 32.04 7.47
CA SER A 2 10.02 30.61 7.81
C SER A 2 9.23 29.87 6.73
N THR A 3 9.94 29.23 5.80
CA THR A 3 9.35 28.28 4.86
C THR A 3 8.93 27.05 5.64
N LEU A 4 7.75 27.10 6.27
CA LEU A 4 7.09 25.93 6.83
C LEU A 4 7.08 24.84 5.74
N PRO A 5 7.52 23.62 6.05
CA PRO A 5 7.53 22.54 5.06
C PRO A 5 6.12 22.38 4.50
N LYS A 6 6.00 22.48 3.18
CA LYS A 6 4.74 22.39 2.43
C LYS A 6 4.01 21.11 2.88
N LYS A 7 2.94 21.26 3.67
CA LYS A 7 2.18 20.14 4.24
C LYS A 7 1.52 19.37 3.10
N ILE A 8 1.64 18.05 3.12
CA ILE A 8 1.04 17.13 2.13
C ILE A 8 -0.35 16.73 2.65
N LYS A 9 -1.38 16.87 1.82
CA LYS A 9 -2.73 16.36 2.15
C LYS A 9 -2.71 14.83 2.08
N TYR A 10 -3.21 14.17 3.12
CA TYR A 10 -3.28 12.70 3.23
C TYR A 10 -1.91 12.02 3.21
N GLY A 11 -0.89 12.69 3.75
CA GLY A 11 0.47 12.14 3.79
C GLY A 11 0.54 10.77 4.47
N CYS A 12 -0.24 10.54 5.54
CA CYS A 12 -0.26 9.25 6.22
C CYS A 12 -0.93 8.14 5.38
N LEU A 13 -1.94 8.45 4.57
CA LEU A 13 -2.52 7.50 3.60
C LEU A 13 -1.50 7.09 2.55
N TRP A 14 -0.84 8.06 1.92
CA TRP A 14 0.23 7.80 0.95
C TRP A 14 1.39 7.04 1.60
N GLY A 15 1.65 7.32 2.87
CA GLY A 15 2.63 6.62 3.69
C GLY A 15 2.36 5.13 3.84
N MET A 16 1.08 4.74 3.98
CA MET A 16 0.65 3.34 4.04
C MET A 16 0.56 2.70 2.66
N LEU A 17 0.04 3.43 1.67
CA LEU A 17 -0.21 2.91 0.33
C LEU A 17 1.10 2.61 -0.43
N THR A 18 2.10 3.48 -0.29
CA THR A 18 3.37 3.38 -1.02
C THR A 18 4.08 2.05 -0.81
N PRO A 19 4.36 1.60 0.43
CA PRO A 19 4.99 0.29 0.65
C PRO A 19 4.11 -0.88 0.23
N PHE A 20 2.79 -0.77 0.41
CA PHE A 20 1.87 -1.82 -0.01
C PHE A 20 1.85 -2.02 -1.53
N VAL A 21 1.67 -0.95 -2.29
CA VAL A 21 1.69 -1.00 -3.76
C VAL A 21 3.05 -1.47 -4.25
N THR A 22 4.14 -0.98 -3.64
CA THR A 22 5.49 -1.41 -4.00
C THR A 22 5.67 -2.91 -3.83
N LEU A 23 5.20 -3.48 -2.72
CA LEU A 23 5.27 -4.92 -2.47
C LEU A 23 4.51 -5.73 -3.54
N PHE A 24 3.26 -5.38 -3.80
CA PHE A 24 2.41 -6.12 -4.76
C PHE A 24 2.93 -6.02 -6.19
N VAL A 25 3.34 -4.82 -6.60
CA VAL A 25 3.93 -4.61 -7.93
C VAL A 25 5.21 -5.41 -8.06
N SER A 26 6.07 -5.42 -7.03
CA SER A 26 7.34 -6.17 -7.09
C SER A 26 7.14 -7.68 -7.13
N ILE A 27 6.16 -8.21 -6.39
CA ILE A 27 5.75 -9.63 -6.48
C ILE A 27 5.18 -9.93 -7.88
N GLY A 28 4.28 -9.09 -8.39
CA GLY A 28 3.67 -9.26 -9.71
C GLY A 28 4.71 -9.25 -10.84
N ILE A 29 5.69 -8.34 -10.78
CA ILE A 29 6.81 -8.29 -11.72
C ILE A 29 7.65 -9.57 -11.61
N THR A 30 7.94 -10.04 -10.40
CA THR A 30 8.71 -11.27 -10.18
C THR A 30 8.03 -12.49 -10.81
N ILE A 31 6.73 -12.65 -10.57
CA ILE A 31 5.93 -13.73 -11.19
C ILE A 31 5.95 -13.58 -12.72
N PHE A 32 5.73 -12.37 -13.23
CA PHE A 32 5.71 -12.11 -14.67
C PHE A 32 7.05 -12.42 -15.35
N LEU A 33 8.17 -12.04 -14.73
CA LEU A 33 9.52 -12.26 -15.26
C LEU A 33 9.92 -13.74 -15.24
N LEU A 34 9.46 -14.50 -14.24
CA LEU A 34 9.85 -15.90 -14.06
C LEU A 34 8.87 -16.89 -14.70
N LYS A 35 7.67 -16.47 -15.11
CA LYS A 35 6.60 -17.36 -15.59
C LYS A 35 7.07 -18.34 -16.67
N ASP A 36 7.89 -17.88 -17.61
CA ASP A 36 8.33 -18.67 -18.76
C ASP A 36 9.53 -19.57 -18.42
N ASP A 37 10.27 -19.24 -17.37
CA ASP A 37 11.42 -20.03 -16.90
C ASP A 37 10.98 -21.32 -16.21
N TYR A 38 9.83 -21.31 -15.50
CA TYR A 38 9.28 -22.51 -14.86
C TYR A 38 8.93 -23.61 -15.86
N GLY A 39 8.36 -23.24 -17.01
CA GLY A 39 7.98 -24.21 -18.05
C GLY A 39 9.17 -24.80 -18.82
N LYS A 40 10.36 -24.19 -18.68
CA LYS A 40 11.57 -24.57 -19.41
C LYS A 40 12.60 -25.28 -18.53
N ALA A 41 12.40 -25.32 -17.21
CA ALA A 41 13.32 -25.95 -16.28
C ALA A 41 13.17 -27.49 -16.30
N VAL A 42 14.08 -28.18 -16.99
CA VAL A 42 14.06 -29.64 -17.11
C VAL A 42 15.25 -30.29 -16.40
N SER A 43 16.39 -29.60 -16.34
CA SER A 43 17.61 -30.09 -15.70
C SER A 43 17.85 -29.45 -14.33
N VAL A 44 18.67 -30.11 -13.49
CA VAL A 44 19.11 -29.57 -12.18
C VAL A 44 19.81 -28.21 -12.33
N GLY A 45 20.53 -28.00 -13.43
CA GLY A 45 21.16 -26.71 -13.74
C GLY A 45 20.14 -25.60 -13.97
N ASP A 46 19.05 -25.90 -14.69
CA ASP A 46 17.98 -24.93 -14.94
C ASP A 46 17.26 -24.54 -13.64
N TRP A 47 17.01 -25.52 -12.76
CA TRP A 47 16.45 -25.27 -11.43
C TRP A 47 17.37 -24.42 -10.55
N MET A 48 18.69 -24.63 -10.63
CA MET A 48 19.67 -23.82 -9.90
C MET A 48 19.73 -22.38 -10.43
N ILE A 49 19.65 -22.18 -11.75
CA ILE A 49 19.56 -20.85 -12.38
C ILE A 49 18.27 -20.16 -11.96
N LEU A 50 17.14 -20.88 -11.99
CA LEU A 50 15.85 -20.36 -11.57
C LEU A 50 15.87 -19.95 -10.09
N ALA A 51 16.46 -20.76 -9.21
CA ALA A 51 16.65 -20.41 -7.80
C ALA A 51 17.53 -19.15 -7.64
N GLY A 52 18.60 -19.03 -8.42
CA GLY A 52 19.45 -17.83 -8.44
C GLY A 52 18.67 -16.57 -8.85
N LYS A 53 17.81 -16.66 -9.86
CA LYS A 53 16.92 -15.55 -10.26
C LYS A 53 15.96 -15.15 -9.15
N HIS A 54 15.39 -16.12 -8.43
CA HIS A 54 14.54 -15.84 -7.27
C HIS A 54 15.28 -15.11 -6.16
N ILE A 55 16.50 -15.53 -5.82
CA ILE A 55 17.31 -14.88 -4.79
C ILE A 55 17.61 -13.43 -5.18
N LEU A 56 17.98 -13.20 -6.45
CA LEU A 56 18.27 -11.86 -6.96
C LEU A 56 17.03 -10.97 -6.93
N LEU A 57 15.89 -11.45 -7.43
CA LEU A 57 14.64 -10.71 -7.44
C LEU A 57 14.12 -10.45 -6.02
N PHE A 58 14.27 -11.42 -5.11
CA PHE A 58 13.96 -11.24 -3.70
C PHE A 58 14.80 -10.14 -3.05
N GLY A 59 16.10 -10.09 -3.34
CA GLY A 59 16.97 -8.98 -2.93
C GLY A 59 16.48 -7.64 -3.46
N GLY A 60 16.06 -7.58 -4.72
CA GLY A 60 15.45 -6.39 -5.33
C GLY A 60 14.16 -5.94 -4.64
N ILE A 61 13.26 -6.90 -4.33
CA ILE A 61 12.03 -6.64 -3.56
C ILE A 61 12.37 -6.04 -2.20
N LEU A 62 13.31 -6.62 -1.46
CA LEU A 62 13.71 -6.13 -0.14
C LEU A 62 14.18 -4.66 -0.20
N VAL A 63 15.04 -4.33 -1.16
CA VAL A 63 15.53 -2.96 -1.34
C VAL A 63 14.37 -2.01 -1.69
N ALA A 64 13.50 -2.40 -2.62
CA ALA A 64 12.34 -1.60 -3.02
C ALA A 64 11.38 -1.34 -1.85
N VAL A 65 11.10 -2.38 -1.05
CA VAL A 65 10.26 -2.28 0.15
C VAL A 65 10.89 -1.35 1.18
N ILE A 66 12.18 -1.49 1.47
CA ILE A 66 12.87 -0.60 2.42
C ILE A 66 12.80 0.86 1.96
N LEU A 67 13.10 1.14 0.69
CA LEU A 67 13.00 2.49 0.13
C LEU A 67 11.57 3.04 0.20
N SER A 68 10.57 2.21 -0.12
CA SER A 68 9.17 2.60 -0.06
C SER A 68 8.69 2.88 1.37
N LEU A 69 9.22 2.18 2.38
CA LEU A 69 8.95 2.45 3.79
C LEU A 69 9.55 3.79 4.22
N LEU A 70 10.78 4.10 3.82
CA LEU A 70 11.40 5.40 4.10
C LEU A 70 10.62 6.56 3.47
N ILE A 71 10.21 6.39 2.20
CA ILE A 71 9.35 7.35 1.51
C ILE A 71 7.99 7.47 2.21
N GLY A 72 7.43 6.35 2.66
CA GLY A 72 6.14 6.33 3.34
C GLY A 72 6.17 7.04 4.70
N ILE A 73 7.26 6.86 5.46
CA ILE A 73 7.52 7.61 6.69
C ILE A 73 7.64 9.10 6.39
N TRP A 74 8.37 9.47 5.33
CA TRP A 74 8.50 10.86 4.91
C TRP A 74 7.14 11.50 4.59
N PHE A 75 6.27 10.80 3.85
CA PHE A 75 4.90 11.26 3.58
C PHE A 75 4.09 11.42 4.87
N SER A 76 4.22 10.48 5.81
CA SER A 76 3.51 10.52 7.09
C SER A 76 3.93 11.72 7.96
N ILE A 77 5.23 12.04 8.00
CA ILE A 77 5.77 13.21 8.74
C ILE A 77 5.30 14.53 8.12
N LYS A 78 5.13 14.57 6.80
CA LYS A 78 4.66 15.76 6.08
C LYS A 78 3.14 15.89 6.07
N ASP A 79 2.40 14.98 6.69
CA ASP A 79 0.94 15.05 6.69
C ASP A 79 0.44 16.29 7.44
N SER A 80 -0.55 16.94 6.85
CA SER A 80 -1.27 18.05 7.45
C SER A 80 -2.05 17.66 8.71
N LYS A 81 -2.56 16.41 8.81
CA LYS A 81 -3.42 15.93 9.89
C LYS A 81 -3.23 14.42 10.18
N PRO A 82 -2.08 13.99 10.71
CA PRO A 82 -1.73 12.57 10.82
C PRO A 82 -2.71 11.73 11.67
N ILE A 83 -3.21 12.28 12.78
CA ILE A 83 -4.13 11.55 13.69
C ILE A 83 -5.52 11.37 13.05
N GLU A 84 -6.01 12.38 12.33
CA GLU A 84 -7.31 12.33 11.66
C GLU A 84 -7.25 11.36 10.47
N THR A 85 -6.17 11.43 9.68
CA THR A 85 -5.88 10.45 8.62
C THR A 85 -5.81 9.03 9.19
N LEU A 86 -5.01 8.79 10.23
CA LEU A 86 -4.88 7.45 10.81
C LEU A 86 -6.19 6.92 11.38
N ARG A 87 -7.03 7.76 12.00
CA ARG A 87 -8.38 7.37 12.47
C ARG A 87 -9.33 7.00 11.34
N ILE A 88 -9.19 7.59 10.16
CA ILE A 88 -10.03 7.25 9.00
C ILE A 88 -9.51 5.97 8.34
N PHE A 89 -8.19 5.79 8.29
CA PHE A 89 -7.54 4.71 7.54
C PHE A 89 -7.09 3.51 8.39
N TRP A 90 -7.35 3.51 9.71
CA TRP A 90 -7.07 2.37 10.57
C TRP A 90 -7.70 1.04 10.11
N PRO A 91 -8.87 0.96 9.42
CA PRO A 91 -9.38 -0.33 8.96
C PRO A 91 -8.52 -0.87 7.82
N VAL A 92 -7.92 0.01 7.02
CA VAL A 92 -6.96 -0.36 5.97
C VAL A 92 -5.72 -0.99 6.61
N LEU A 93 -5.17 -0.40 7.68
CA LEU A 93 -4.05 -1.01 8.41
C LEU A 93 -4.37 -2.41 8.93
N ILE A 94 -5.57 -2.63 9.48
CA ILE A 94 -5.99 -3.94 9.97
C ILE A 94 -6.03 -4.97 8.84
N ILE A 95 -6.58 -4.60 7.68
CA ILE A 95 -6.59 -5.47 6.49
C ILE A 95 -5.16 -5.80 6.04
N LEU A 96 -4.28 -4.79 6.01
CA LEU A 96 -2.87 -4.97 5.62
C LEU A 96 -2.16 -5.96 6.54
N ILE A 97 -2.38 -5.84 7.85
CA ILE A 97 -1.81 -6.75 8.86
C ILE A 97 -2.40 -8.16 8.70
N TYR A 98 -3.71 -8.28 8.46
CA TYR A 98 -4.37 -9.56 8.26
C TYR A 98 -3.83 -10.32 7.05
N TRP A 99 -3.50 -9.62 5.96
CA TRP A 99 -2.89 -10.23 4.78
C TRP A 99 -1.47 -10.78 5.04
N ILE A 100 -0.70 -10.13 5.93
CA ILE A 100 0.67 -10.55 6.27
C ILE A 100 0.66 -11.70 7.28
N ALA A 101 -0.27 -11.68 8.23
CA ALA A 101 -0.38 -12.66 9.30
C ALA A 101 -1.84 -13.06 9.53
N PRO A 102 -2.42 -13.92 8.66
CA PRO A 102 -3.85 -14.28 8.72
C PRO A 102 -4.23 -15.02 10.01
N ASN A 103 -3.26 -15.61 10.71
CA ASN A 103 -3.46 -16.35 11.96
C ASN A 103 -3.23 -15.51 13.23
N LEU A 104 -2.91 -14.21 13.13
CA LEU A 104 -2.66 -13.36 14.29
C LEU A 104 -3.98 -12.87 14.96
N LEU A 105 -5.10 -12.93 14.23
CA LEU A 105 -6.43 -12.56 14.69
C LEU A 105 -7.42 -13.71 14.35
N PRO A 106 -8.25 -14.18 15.30
CA PRO A 106 -9.23 -15.23 15.03
C PRO A 106 -10.45 -14.64 14.28
N GLY A 107 -10.68 -15.02 13.03
CA GLY A 107 -11.93 -14.73 12.31
C GLY A 107 -11.82 -14.54 10.79
N PRO A 108 -12.93 -14.70 10.05
CA PRO A 108 -13.00 -15.31 8.72
C PRO A 108 -12.61 -14.37 7.59
N VAL A 109 -12.16 -14.97 6.48
CA VAL A 109 -11.77 -14.32 5.21
C VAL A 109 -12.84 -13.34 4.67
N ASP A 110 -14.11 -13.47 5.09
CA ASP A 110 -15.24 -12.61 4.73
C ASP A 110 -15.18 -11.18 5.31
N ASP A 111 -14.70 -11.00 6.55
CA ASP A 111 -14.65 -9.67 7.19
C ASP A 111 -13.62 -8.76 6.51
N SER A 112 -12.58 -9.33 5.89
CA SER A 112 -11.55 -8.56 5.18
C SER A 112 -12.09 -7.91 3.91
N ILE A 113 -12.94 -8.60 3.16
CA ILE A 113 -13.58 -8.07 1.93
C ILE A 113 -14.61 -7.00 2.30
N VAL A 114 -15.42 -7.25 3.32
CA VAL A 114 -16.40 -6.27 3.83
C VAL A 114 -15.68 -5.03 4.37
N THR A 115 -14.59 -5.19 5.12
CA THR A 115 -13.81 -4.07 5.66
C THR A 115 -13.10 -3.29 4.54
N LEU A 116 -12.62 -3.96 3.49
CA LEU A 116 -12.01 -3.32 2.32
C LEU A 116 -13.07 -2.53 1.54
N GLY A 117 -14.28 -3.09 1.40
CA GLY A 117 -15.45 -2.41 0.85
C GLY A 117 -15.87 -1.20 1.68
N VAL A 118 -15.90 -1.31 3.00
CA VAL A 118 -16.17 -0.19 3.92
C VAL A 118 -15.06 0.87 3.84
N GLY A 119 -13.80 0.47 3.73
CA GLY A 119 -12.67 1.38 3.54
C GLY A 119 -12.78 2.17 2.23
N ILE A 120 -13.06 1.50 1.12
CA ILE A 120 -13.32 2.14 -0.18
C ILE A 120 -14.55 3.05 -0.10
N TYR A 121 -15.62 2.62 0.56
CA TYR A 121 -16.84 3.41 0.74
C TYR A 121 -16.58 4.67 1.58
N GLN A 122 -15.82 4.58 2.67
CA GLN A 122 -15.45 5.73 3.49
C GLN A 122 -14.57 6.73 2.71
N ILE A 123 -13.64 6.23 1.89
CA ILE A 123 -12.84 7.05 0.97
C ILE A 123 -13.76 7.78 -0.02
N TYR A 124 -14.66 7.06 -0.67
CA TYR A 124 -15.62 7.62 -1.62
C TYR A 124 -16.51 8.69 -0.99
N ARG A 125 -17.10 8.39 0.18
CA ARG A 125 -17.97 9.30 0.92
C ARG A 125 -17.23 10.57 1.30
N TYR A 126 -16.01 10.43 1.81
CA TYR A 126 -15.17 11.55 2.22
C TYR A 126 -14.87 12.51 1.04
N PHE A 127 -14.55 11.97 -0.15
CA PHE A 127 -14.37 12.81 -1.34
C PHE A 127 -15.67 13.47 -1.82
N THR A 128 -16.80 12.78 -1.68
CA THR A 128 -18.11 13.28 -2.11
C THR A 128 -18.62 14.40 -1.19
N GLU A 129 -18.48 14.26 0.12
CA GLU A 129 -18.89 15.27 1.10
C GLU A 129 -18.05 16.54 0.97
N ARG A 130 -16.74 16.42 0.67
CA ARG A 130 -15.86 17.56 0.39
C ARG A 130 -16.21 18.33 -0.87
N LYS A 131 -16.54 17.64 -1.97
CA LYS A 131 -17.05 18.30 -3.18
C LYS A 131 -18.33 19.07 -2.88
N LYS A 132 -19.19 18.53 -2.00
CA LYS A 132 -20.43 19.16 -1.58
C LYS A 132 -20.18 20.43 -0.75
N GLU A 133 -19.23 20.40 0.18
CA GLU A 133 -18.79 21.56 0.96
C GLU A 133 -18.21 22.68 0.08
N GLU A 134 -17.33 22.35 -0.88
CA GLU A 134 -16.77 23.32 -1.83
C GLU A 134 -17.83 23.93 -2.75
N SER A 135 -18.84 23.14 -3.16
CA SER A 135 -19.96 23.67 -3.94
C SER A 135 -20.93 24.53 -3.13
N ALA A 136 -21.10 24.26 -1.83
CA ALA A 136 -21.96 25.05 -0.96
C ALA A 136 -21.35 26.42 -0.61
N SER A 137 -20.03 26.49 -0.40
CA SER A 137 -19.34 27.77 -0.16
C SER A 137 -19.28 28.69 -1.37
N ASN A 138 -19.27 28.12 -2.59
CA ASN A 138 -19.25 28.87 -3.84
C ASN A 138 -20.63 29.39 -4.28
N VAL A 139 -21.73 28.90 -3.68
CA VAL A 139 -23.10 29.39 -3.94
C VAL A 139 -23.52 30.46 -2.92
N SER A 140 -22.82 30.55 -1.78
CA SER A 140 -23.06 31.56 -0.74
C SER A 140 -22.14 32.79 -0.82
N SER A 141 -21.33 32.90 -1.88
CA SER A 141 -20.47 34.05 -2.19
C SER A 141 -20.99 34.77 -3.43
#